data_AF-N1WWJ6-F1
#
_entry.id   AF-N1WWJ6-F1
#
_cell.length_a   1.000
_cell.length_b   1.000
_cell.length_c   1.000
_cell.angle_alpha   90.00
_cell.angle_beta   90.00
_cell.angle_gamma   90.00
#
_symmetry.space_group_name_H-M   'P 1'
#
loop_
_entity.id
_entity.type
_entity.pdbx_description
1 polymer ?
#
loop_
_entity_poly.entity_id
_entity_poly.type
_entity_poly.pdbx_seq_one_letter_code
_entity_poly.pdbx_strand_id
1 'polypeptide(L)'
;MANHIKSQEDILQKLNIQVLNPMQEEAIPLIENTTNTILLSPTGTGKTLAFSLPLLTILDPESPDVQALILVPSRELAIQIEQVIRSMGSGYKVNAVYGGRPVSKDKIEIKHNPAILIGTPGRILDHFNSERFSKTSIQTLILDEFDKSLEVGFEEEMKAIISQLPNLNKRVLTSATQGISIPGFVRLDKPSIVNYLDKKTPSKLTIKTVVSPSQNKLKTLVDLVHHLGNAPGIVFCNLRDSINEVSAYLNRQNISHACFSGVMEQKDRERALIKFRNGSSQILVATDLAARGIDIPELKFIIHYELPRHEEEFIHRNGRTARVNSKGTAYILKWERESLPEFIKDVKGIDVSSKSSQKIEPKPQYWETLFISGGRKDKISKGDIAGLFFKQGGLNKDQLGNIELKPDCAFVAIPLSLADELVEKLSNSRLKKKKVRITVLES
;
A
#
# COMPACT_ATOMS: atom_id res chain seq x y z
N MET A 1 2.28 -26.73 -20.80
CA MET A 1 2.17 -25.59 -21.72
C MET A 1 2.80 -24.41 -21.00
N ALA A 2 4.04 -24.07 -21.36
CA ALA A 2 4.72 -22.91 -20.80
C ALA A 2 3.81 -21.69 -21.01
N ASN A 3 3.55 -20.93 -19.95
CA ASN A 3 2.83 -19.67 -20.09
C ASN A 3 3.63 -18.81 -21.08
N HIS A 4 2.99 -18.32 -22.13
CA HIS A 4 3.64 -17.42 -23.10
C HIS A 4 4.29 -16.26 -22.33
N ILE A 5 5.62 -16.20 -22.31
CA ILE A 5 6.34 -15.10 -21.67
C ILE A 5 6.07 -13.85 -22.51
N LYS A 6 5.64 -12.78 -21.86
CA LYS A 6 5.35 -11.52 -22.52
C LYS A 6 6.62 -10.72 -22.74
N SER A 7 6.71 -10.03 -23.88
CA SER A 7 7.75 -9.03 -24.08
C SER A 7 7.56 -7.84 -23.13
N GLN A 8 8.58 -7.00 -22.96
CA GLN A 8 8.46 -5.75 -22.21
C GLN A 8 7.35 -4.86 -22.80
N GLU A 9 7.26 -4.77 -24.12
CA GLU A 9 6.22 -3.98 -24.80
C GLU A 9 4.81 -4.49 -24.47
N ASP A 10 4.59 -5.82 -24.49
CA ASP A 10 3.31 -6.42 -24.12
C ASP A 10 2.91 -6.14 -22.66
N ILE A 11 3.91 -6.10 -21.77
CA ILE A 11 3.71 -5.77 -20.35
C ILE A 11 3.31 -4.30 -20.22
N LEU A 12 4.04 -3.39 -20.86
CA LEU A 12 3.76 -1.95 -20.81
C LEU A 12 2.39 -1.62 -21.39
N GLN A 13 2.04 -2.21 -22.54
CA GLN A 13 0.70 -2.08 -23.14
C GLN A 13 -0.39 -2.56 -22.18
N LYS A 14 -0.21 -3.74 -21.55
CA LYS A 14 -1.18 -4.27 -20.61
C LYS A 14 -1.35 -3.38 -19.36
N LEU A 15 -0.28 -2.74 -18.91
CA LEU A 15 -0.31 -1.80 -17.80
C LEU A 15 -0.81 -0.40 -18.20
N ASN A 16 -1.10 -0.17 -19.49
CA ASN A 16 -1.42 1.14 -20.06
C ASN A 16 -0.31 2.18 -19.80
N ILE A 17 0.95 1.75 -19.84
CA ILE A 17 2.12 2.62 -19.73
C ILE A 17 2.64 2.89 -21.13
N GLN A 18 2.54 4.13 -21.59
CA GLN A 18 2.99 4.53 -22.92
C GLN A 18 4.52 4.71 -22.99
N VAL A 19 5.11 5.32 -21.96
CA VAL A 19 6.54 5.61 -21.88
C VAL A 19 6.99 5.41 -20.44
N LEU A 20 8.19 4.87 -20.26
CA LEU A 20 8.85 4.75 -18.97
C LEU A 20 9.25 6.15 -18.46
N ASN A 21 9.35 6.32 -17.14
CA ASN A 21 9.86 7.57 -16.59
C ASN A 21 11.40 7.58 -16.61
N PRO A 22 12.06 8.75 -16.47
CA PRO A 22 13.52 8.86 -16.56
C PRO A 22 14.28 7.95 -15.58
N MET A 23 13.73 7.74 -14.37
CA MET A 23 14.33 6.82 -13.40
C MET A 23 14.29 5.38 -13.89
N GLN A 24 13.17 4.95 -14.47
CA GLN A 24 13.01 3.61 -15.04
C GLN A 24 13.90 3.40 -16.26
N GLU A 25 13.99 4.38 -17.16
CA GLU A 25 14.85 4.34 -18.35
C GLU A 25 16.33 4.20 -18.01
N GLU A 26 16.79 4.81 -16.91
CA GLU A 26 18.17 4.69 -16.43
C GLU A 26 18.39 3.39 -15.62
N ALA A 27 17.43 3.02 -14.76
CA ALA A 27 17.59 1.91 -13.83
C ALA A 27 17.50 0.54 -14.50
N ILE A 28 16.57 0.34 -15.45
CA ILE A 28 16.35 -0.96 -16.11
C ILE A 28 17.64 -1.49 -16.78
N PRO A 29 18.27 -0.78 -17.74
CA PRO A 29 19.46 -1.28 -18.41
C PRO A 29 20.64 -1.45 -17.43
N LEU A 30 20.72 -0.64 -16.38
CA LEU A 30 21.76 -0.81 -15.37
C LEU A 30 21.55 -2.09 -14.55
N ILE A 31 20.32 -2.37 -14.12
CA ILE A 31 19.98 -3.58 -13.37
C ILE A 31 20.22 -4.83 -14.24
N GLU A 32 19.99 -4.78 -15.55
CA GLU A 32 20.30 -5.90 -16.45
C GLU A 32 21.80 -6.19 -16.49
N ASN A 33 22.61 -5.15 -16.69
CA ASN A 33 24.03 -5.27 -17.00
C ASN A 33 24.96 -5.35 -15.78
N THR A 34 24.43 -5.17 -14.56
CA THR A 34 25.25 -5.16 -13.34
C THR A 34 24.85 -6.25 -12.35
N THR A 35 25.83 -6.69 -11.55
CA THR A 35 25.64 -7.65 -10.46
C THR A 35 24.95 -7.00 -9.27
N ASN A 36 25.38 -5.79 -8.90
CA ASN A 36 24.96 -5.09 -7.70
C ASN A 36 24.47 -3.68 -8.08
N THR A 37 23.23 -3.37 -7.79
CA THR A 37 22.62 -2.06 -8.08
C THR A 37 22.01 -1.45 -6.82
N ILE A 38 22.23 -0.15 -6.62
CA ILE A 38 21.53 0.66 -5.63
C ILE A 38 20.68 1.68 -6.36
N LEU A 39 19.37 1.64 -6.13
CA LEU A 39 18.40 2.58 -6.67
C LEU A 39 17.88 3.49 -5.55
N LEU A 40 18.33 4.74 -5.53
CA LEU A 40 17.89 5.75 -4.59
C LEU A 40 16.80 6.59 -5.24
N SER A 41 15.55 6.46 -4.79
CA SER A 41 14.42 7.20 -5.36
C SER A 41 13.27 7.33 -4.37
N PRO A 42 12.55 8.47 -4.34
CA PRO A 42 11.40 8.66 -3.47
C PRO A 42 10.33 7.57 -3.62
N THR A 43 9.46 7.44 -2.62
CA THR A 43 8.32 6.53 -2.72
C THR A 43 7.34 6.99 -3.81
N GLY A 44 6.73 6.04 -4.52
CA GLY A 44 5.72 6.35 -5.55
C GLY A 44 6.28 6.71 -6.93
N THR A 45 7.59 6.62 -7.15
CA THR A 45 8.26 6.89 -8.45
C THR A 45 8.24 5.70 -9.41
N GLY A 46 7.63 4.57 -9.02
CA GLY A 46 7.56 3.38 -9.87
C GLY A 46 8.77 2.45 -9.78
N LYS A 47 9.50 2.45 -8.64
CA LYS A 47 10.63 1.54 -8.36
C LYS A 47 10.32 0.07 -8.62
N THR A 48 9.12 -0.37 -8.26
CA THR A 48 8.69 -1.76 -8.46
C THR A 48 8.78 -2.17 -9.93
N LEU A 49 8.34 -1.31 -10.85
CA LEU A 49 8.45 -1.60 -12.29
C LEU A 49 9.91 -1.61 -12.74
N ALA A 50 10.73 -0.67 -12.22
CA ALA A 50 12.13 -0.53 -12.57
C ALA A 50 12.97 -1.79 -12.27
N PHE A 51 12.74 -2.46 -11.14
CA PHE A 51 13.42 -3.72 -10.85
C PHE A 51 12.69 -4.96 -11.37
N SER A 52 11.37 -4.91 -11.56
CA SER A 52 10.60 -6.10 -11.97
C SER A 52 10.75 -6.39 -13.46
N LEU A 53 10.80 -5.38 -14.33
CA LEU A 53 11.01 -5.60 -15.77
C LEU A 53 12.31 -6.37 -16.07
N PRO A 54 13.49 -5.93 -15.61
CA PRO A 54 14.74 -6.64 -15.85
C PRO A 54 14.84 -7.94 -15.03
N LEU A 55 14.09 -8.09 -13.93
CA LEU A 55 13.98 -9.37 -13.24
C LEU A 55 13.30 -10.42 -14.13
N LEU A 56 12.21 -10.06 -14.81
CA LEU A 56 11.43 -11.01 -15.61
C LEU A 56 12.19 -11.55 -16.82
N THR A 57 13.17 -10.82 -17.34
CA THR A 57 13.97 -11.22 -18.51
C THR A 57 15.04 -12.27 -18.18
N ILE A 58 15.46 -12.35 -16.91
CA ILE A 58 16.51 -13.29 -16.46
C ILE A 58 15.96 -14.58 -15.84
N LEU A 59 14.66 -14.67 -15.61
CA LEU A 59 14.03 -15.88 -15.08
C LEU A 59 13.97 -16.97 -16.16
N ASP A 60 14.17 -18.21 -15.74
CA ASP A 60 13.98 -19.40 -16.56
C ASP A 60 12.51 -19.88 -16.45
N PRO A 61 11.74 -19.93 -17.55
CA PRO A 61 10.36 -20.43 -17.54
C PRO A 61 10.23 -21.93 -17.25
N GLU A 62 11.26 -22.73 -17.53
CA GLU A 62 11.23 -24.19 -17.37
C GLU A 62 11.64 -24.62 -15.95
N SER A 63 12.27 -23.73 -15.19
CA SER A 63 12.65 -23.99 -13.81
C SER A 63 11.43 -24.05 -12.88
N PRO A 64 11.23 -25.17 -12.15
CA PRO A 64 10.13 -25.33 -11.21
C PRO A 64 10.41 -24.68 -9.84
N ASP A 65 11.56 -24.02 -9.66
CA ASP A 65 12.02 -23.53 -8.36
C ASP A 65 11.84 -22.02 -8.16
N VAL A 66 12.03 -21.58 -6.91
CA VAL A 66 12.18 -20.16 -6.59
C VAL A 66 13.52 -19.67 -7.11
N GLN A 67 13.48 -18.62 -7.95
CA GLN A 67 14.65 -18.05 -8.62
C GLN A 67 14.99 -16.64 -8.10
N ALA A 68 13.98 -15.91 -7.61
CA ALA A 68 14.15 -14.57 -7.09
C ALA A 68 13.46 -14.38 -5.75
N LEU A 69 14.16 -13.69 -4.84
CA LEU A 69 13.67 -13.32 -3.52
C LEU A 69 13.57 -11.79 -3.43
N ILE A 70 12.41 -11.28 -3.03
CA ILE A 70 12.18 -9.86 -2.77
C ILE A 70 11.84 -9.69 -1.28
N LEU A 71 12.73 -9.05 -0.52
CA LEU A 71 12.52 -8.74 0.89
C LEU A 71 12.00 -7.32 1.05
N VAL A 72 10.99 -7.17 1.92
CA VAL A 72 10.27 -5.91 2.14
C VAL A 72 9.96 -5.69 3.63
N PRO A 73 9.88 -4.44 4.11
CA PRO A 73 9.63 -4.13 5.52
C PRO A 73 8.19 -4.34 5.98
N SER A 74 7.20 -4.38 5.08
CA SER A 74 5.78 -4.47 5.47
C SER A 74 4.99 -5.51 4.68
N ARG A 75 3.89 -5.96 5.28
CA ARG A 75 2.95 -6.91 4.67
C ARG A 75 2.27 -6.26 3.46
N GLU A 76 1.92 -4.99 3.59
CA GLU A 76 1.24 -4.21 2.57
C GLU A 76 2.12 -4.03 1.34
N LEU A 77 3.41 -3.71 1.54
CA LEU A 77 4.34 -3.60 0.43
C LEU A 77 4.54 -4.95 -0.28
N ALA A 78 4.60 -6.07 0.46
CA ALA A 78 4.68 -7.40 -0.13
C ALA A 78 3.48 -7.68 -1.06
N ILE A 79 2.26 -7.39 -0.58
CA ILE A 79 1.03 -7.55 -1.34
C ILE A 79 0.99 -6.62 -2.55
N GLN A 80 1.43 -5.36 -2.39
CA GLN A 80 1.46 -4.38 -3.46
C GLN A 80 2.38 -4.82 -4.60
N ILE A 81 3.60 -5.24 -4.29
CA ILE A 81 4.56 -5.73 -5.28
C ILE A 81 4.03 -6.99 -5.96
N GLU A 82 3.43 -7.92 -5.21
CA GLU A 82 2.82 -9.12 -5.78
C GLU A 82 1.72 -8.75 -6.79
N GLN A 83 0.85 -7.80 -6.44
CA GLN A 83 -0.21 -7.34 -7.33
C GLN A 83 0.32 -6.68 -8.60
N VAL A 84 1.37 -5.86 -8.48
CA VAL A 84 2.04 -5.22 -9.61
C VAL A 84 2.66 -6.28 -10.55
N ILE A 85 3.42 -7.24 -10.01
CA ILE A 85 4.02 -8.30 -10.83
C ILE A 85 2.94 -9.19 -11.47
N ARG A 86 1.85 -9.50 -10.75
CA ARG A 86 0.72 -10.25 -11.32
C ARG A 86 0.00 -9.49 -12.44
N SER A 87 -0.15 -8.16 -12.32
CA SER A 87 -0.84 -7.35 -13.33
C SER A 87 -0.05 -7.26 -14.64
N MET A 88 1.29 -7.29 -14.58
CA MET A 88 2.16 -7.45 -15.76
C MET A 88 1.77 -8.68 -16.58
N GLY A 89 1.35 -9.76 -15.91
CA GLY A 89 0.92 -11.00 -16.57
C GLY A 89 2.02 -11.65 -17.39
N SER A 90 3.24 -11.64 -16.86
CA SER A 90 4.45 -12.18 -17.49
C SER A 90 4.44 -13.68 -17.70
N GLY A 91 3.49 -14.40 -17.08
CA GLY A 91 3.43 -15.87 -17.10
C GLY A 91 4.13 -16.53 -15.92
N TYR A 92 4.99 -15.80 -15.20
CA TYR A 92 5.64 -16.30 -13.99
C TYR A 92 4.70 -16.34 -12.80
N LYS A 93 4.82 -17.41 -12.01
CA LYS A 93 4.14 -17.50 -10.72
C LYS A 93 4.91 -16.66 -9.70
N VAL A 94 4.21 -15.74 -9.05
CA VAL A 94 4.71 -14.93 -7.93
C VAL A 94 3.84 -15.18 -6.72
N ASN A 95 4.41 -15.25 -5.51
CA ASN A 95 3.64 -15.30 -4.27
C ASN A 95 4.24 -14.34 -3.23
N ALA A 96 3.40 -13.74 -2.39
CA ALA A 96 3.84 -12.99 -1.21
C ALA A 96 3.59 -13.77 0.10
N VAL A 97 4.59 -13.79 0.98
CA VAL A 97 4.50 -14.39 2.33
C VAL A 97 4.86 -13.37 3.41
N TYR A 98 4.03 -13.29 4.43
CA TYR A 98 4.20 -12.32 5.51
C TYR A 98 3.51 -12.78 6.79
N GLY A 99 3.89 -12.18 7.92
CA GLY A 99 3.29 -12.49 9.23
C GLY A 99 1.80 -12.14 9.32
N GLY A 100 1.10 -12.68 10.33
CA GLY A 100 -0.34 -12.41 10.54
C GLY A 100 -1.29 -13.24 9.66
N ARG A 101 -0.74 -14.16 8.83
CA ARG A 101 -1.49 -15.16 8.06
C ARG A 101 -1.15 -16.58 8.53
N PRO A 102 -2.13 -17.51 8.59
CA PRO A 102 -1.85 -18.90 8.92
C PRO A 102 -0.81 -19.54 7.98
N VAL A 103 0.23 -20.17 8.55
CA VAL A 103 1.31 -20.86 7.80
C VAL A 103 0.75 -21.92 6.87
N SER A 104 -0.35 -22.57 7.25
CA SER A 104 -1.03 -23.56 6.41
C SER A 104 -1.39 -23.03 5.03
N LYS A 105 -1.77 -21.74 4.92
CA LYS A 105 -2.07 -21.11 3.64
C LYS A 105 -0.81 -20.95 2.78
N ASP A 106 0.29 -20.51 3.37
CA ASP A 106 1.58 -20.39 2.66
C ASP A 106 2.05 -21.76 2.17
N LYS A 107 1.94 -22.82 3.00
CA LYS A 107 2.28 -24.20 2.61
C LYS A 107 1.50 -24.67 1.38
N ILE A 108 0.21 -24.37 1.32
CA ILE A 108 -0.62 -24.73 0.16
C ILE A 108 -0.18 -23.96 -1.09
N GLU A 109 0.14 -22.67 -0.96
CA GLU A 109 0.50 -21.81 -2.09
C GLU A 109 1.91 -22.07 -2.64
N ILE A 110 2.84 -22.47 -1.76
CA ILE A 110 4.25 -22.81 -2.06
C ILE A 110 4.40 -24.28 -2.47
N LYS A 111 3.40 -25.15 -2.25
CA LYS A 111 3.43 -26.55 -2.73
C LYS A 111 3.82 -26.67 -4.21
N HIS A 112 3.44 -25.67 -5.00
CA HIS A 112 4.06 -25.41 -6.29
C HIS A 112 4.89 -24.13 -6.14
N ASN A 113 6.21 -24.21 -6.25
CA ASN A 113 7.06 -23.06 -5.99
C ASN A 113 6.72 -21.91 -6.96
N PRO A 114 6.66 -20.66 -6.49
CA PRO A 114 6.67 -19.51 -7.37
C PRO A 114 8.08 -19.27 -7.91
N ALA A 115 8.21 -18.74 -9.13
CA ALA A 115 9.50 -18.26 -9.63
C ALA A 115 10.01 -17.05 -8.81
N ILE A 116 9.08 -16.22 -8.33
CA ILE A 116 9.36 -15.02 -7.54
C ILE A 116 8.68 -15.15 -6.16
N LEU A 117 9.47 -15.14 -5.09
CA LEU A 117 8.97 -15.10 -3.73
C LEU A 117 9.19 -13.71 -3.14
N ILE A 118 8.11 -13.09 -2.66
CA ILE A 118 8.15 -11.79 -1.97
C ILE A 118 7.83 -12.04 -0.50
N GLY A 119 8.52 -11.38 0.43
CA GLY A 119 8.07 -11.45 1.81
C GLY A 119 8.79 -10.59 2.82
N THR A 120 8.19 -10.52 4.00
CA THR A 120 8.81 -9.87 5.16
C THR A 120 9.91 -10.76 5.75
N PRO A 121 11.08 -10.22 6.16
CA PRO A 121 12.23 -11.01 6.62
C PRO A 121 11.89 -12.11 7.62
N GLY A 122 11.20 -11.80 8.72
CA GLY A 122 10.85 -12.81 9.72
C GLY A 122 10.04 -14.00 9.18
N ARG A 123 9.14 -13.77 8.20
CA ARG A 123 8.35 -14.86 7.60
C ARG A 123 9.14 -15.67 6.58
N ILE A 124 10.03 -15.02 5.82
CA ILE A 124 10.93 -15.72 4.90
C ILE A 124 11.89 -16.61 5.68
N LEU A 125 12.46 -16.09 6.77
CA LEU A 125 13.36 -16.84 7.64
C LEU A 125 12.71 -18.10 8.23
N ASP A 126 11.44 -18.01 8.68
CA ASP A 126 10.65 -19.18 9.13
C ASP A 126 10.55 -20.27 8.04
N HIS A 127 10.27 -19.88 6.79
CA HIS A 127 10.23 -20.83 5.66
C HIS A 127 11.60 -21.41 5.32
N PHE A 128 12.67 -20.61 5.44
CA PHE A 128 14.04 -21.01 5.18
C PHE A 128 14.54 -22.02 6.23
N ASN A 129 14.28 -21.75 7.51
CA ASN A 129 14.62 -22.63 8.63
C ASN A 129 13.79 -23.93 8.62
N SER A 130 12.58 -23.88 8.09
CA SER A 130 11.71 -25.06 7.90
C SER A 130 12.02 -25.86 6.63
N GLU A 131 13.03 -25.47 5.84
CA GLU A 131 13.47 -26.13 4.60
C GLU A 131 12.33 -26.46 3.63
N ARG A 132 11.37 -25.54 3.45
CA ARG A 132 10.14 -25.83 2.67
C ARG A 132 10.34 -25.94 1.16
N PHE A 133 11.40 -25.32 0.64
CA PHE A 133 11.77 -25.31 -0.77
C PHE A 133 13.28 -25.14 -0.91
N SER A 134 13.82 -25.48 -2.08
CA SER A 134 15.24 -25.32 -2.34
C SER A 134 15.64 -23.85 -2.41
N LYS A 135 16.75 -23.51 -1.74
CA LYS A 135 17.38 -22.18 -1.74
C LYS A 135 18.46 -22.06 -2.83
N THR A 136 18.83 -23.17 -3.48
CA THR A 136 19.93 -23.23 -4.45
C THR A 136 19.64 -22.49 -5.75
N SER A 137 18.37 -22.46 -6.16
CA SER A 137 17.97 -21.86 -7.43
C SER A 137 17.76 -20.33 -7.33
N ILE A 138 17.79 -19.79 -6.10
CA ILE A 138 17.65 -18.35 -5.85
C ILE A 138 18.95 -17.63 -6.22
N GLN A 139 18.93 -16.92 -7.35
CA GLN A 139 20.08 -16.20 -7.90
C GLN A 139 19.95 -14.69 -7.76
N THR A 140 18.72 -14.18 -7.63
CA THR A 140 18.45 -12.74 -7.52
C THR A 140 17.83 -12.37 -6.17
N LEU A 141 18.38 -11.36 -5.51
CA LEU A 141 17.86 -10.76 -4.29
C LEU A 141 17.51 -9.29 -4.54
N ILE A 142 16.29 -8.91 -4.17
CA ILE A 142 15.84 -7.53 -4.19
C ILE A 142 15.49 -7.12 -2.76
N LEU A 143 16.04 -5.99 -2.30
CA LEU A 143 15.76 -5.38 -1.01
C LEU A 143 15.03 -4.06 -1.28
N ASP A 144 13.70 -4.03 -1.13
CA ASP A 144 12.89 -2.83 -1.41
C ASP A 144 12.55 -2.10 -0.10
N GLU A 145 12.68 -0.77 -0.08
CA GLU A 145 12.62 0.06 1.14
C GLU A 145 13.60 -0.44 2.23
N PHE A 146 14.89 -0.53 1.85
CA PHE A 146 15.94 -1.10 2.71
C PHE A 146 16.23 -0.28 3.97
N ASP A 147 16.27 1.06 3.88
CA ASP A 147 16.29 1.97 5.05
C ASP A 147 15.29 1.50 6.09
N LYS A 148 14.07 1.27 5.62
CA LYS A 148 13.00 0.95 6.54
C LYS A 148 13.18 -0.41 7.17
N SER A 149 13.67 -1.39 6.41
CA SER A 149 13.94 -2.73 6.95
C SER A 149 14.91 -2.66 8.13
N LEU A 150 15.89 -1.77 8.10
CA LEU A 150 16.79 -1.52 9.23
C LEU A 150 16.09 -0.82 10.40
N GLU A 151 15.30 0.24 10.15
CA GLU A 151 14.56 0.94 11.21
C GLU A 151 13.55 0.04 11.94
N VAL A 152 12.97 -0.96 11.25
CA VAL A 152 12.08 -1.95 11.89
C VAL A 152 12.86 -2.99 12.71
N GLY A 153 14.17 -3.09 12.49
CA GLY A 153 15.05 -4.03 13.20
C GLY A 153 15.16 -5.40 12.54
N PHE A 154 14.94 -5.52 11.22
CA PHE A 154 15.06 -6.80 10.49
C PHE A 154 16.51 -7.19 10.12
N GLU A 155 17.50 -6.56 10.74
CA GLU A 155 18.90 -6.73 10.37
C GLU A 155 19.37 -8.18 10.52
N GLU A 156 19.11 -8.78 11.68
CA GLU A 156 19.54 -10.16 11.96
C GLU A 156 18.78 -11.18 11.11
N GLU A 157 17.48 -10.97 10.85
CA GLU A 157 16.72 -11.86 9.96
C GLU A 157 17.23 -11.78 8.52
N MET A 158 17.50 -10.58 7.99
CA MET A 158 18.05 -10.42 6.65
C MET A 158 19.43 -11.07 6.52
N LYS A 159 20.29 -10.88 7.52
CA LYS A 159 21.61 -11.52 7.59
C LYS A 159 21.50 -13.05 7.58
N ALA A 160 20.60 -13.60 8.40
CA ALA A 160 20.35 -15.04 8.44
C ALA A 160 19.84 -15.57 7.08
N ILE A 161 18.90 -14.86 6.43
CA ILE A 161 18.39 -15.23 5.10
C ILE A 161 19.52 -15.24 4.07
N ILE A 162 20.28 -14.15 3.96
CA ILE A 162 21.33 -13.99 2.95
C ILE A 162 22.44 -15.04 3.12
N SER A 163 22.75 -15.42 4.37
CA SER A 163 23.73 -16.48 4.65
C SER A 163 23.33 -17.86 4.09
N GLN A 164 22.04 -18.10 3.84
CA GLN A 164 21.50 -19.36 3.33
C GLN A 164 21.27 -19.35 1.80
N LEU A 165 21.73 -18.32 1.08
CA LEU A 165 21.59 -18.18 -0.37
C LEU A 165 22.95 -18.43 -1.07
N PRO A 166 23.29 -19.68 -1.42
CA PRO A 166 24.63 -20.03 -1.90
C PRO A 166 24.96 -19.48 -3.29
N ASN A 167 23.96 -19.31 -4.15
CA ASN A 167 24.14 -18.99 -5.57
C ASN A 167 23.72 -17.56 -5.93
N LEU A 168 23.72 -16.65 -4.96
CA LEU A 168 23.25 -15.28 -5.14
C LEU A 168 24.22 -14.45 -6.00
N ASN A 169 23.84 -14.18 -7.25
CA ASN A 169 24.67 -13.51 -8.26
C ASN A 169 24.15 -12.11 -8.65
N LYS A 170 22.92 -11.73 -8.29
CA LYS A 170 22.37 -10.41 -8.57
C LYS A 170 21.68 -9.82 -7.35
N ARG A 171 21.97 -8.56 -7.03
CA ARG A 171 21.41 -7.83 -5.89
C ARG A 171 20.94 -6.45 -6.34
N VAL A 172 19.68 -6.15 -6.04
CA VAL A 172 19.11 -4.81 -6.23
C VAL A 172 18.65 -4.29 -4.88
N LEU A 173 19.17 -3.15 -4.45
CA LEU A 173 18.74 -2.47 -3.24
C LEU A 173 18.02 -1.19 -3.64
N THR A 174 16.84 -0.96 -3.09
CA THR A 174 16.14 0.32 -3.21
C THR A 174 16.05 1.02 -1.87
N SER A 175 16.12 2.34 -1.90
CA SER A 175 15.98 3.19 -0.73
C SER A 175 15.36 4.53 -1.11
N ALA A 176 14.66 5.15 -0.16
CA ALA A 176 14.14 6.50 -0.30
C ALA A 176 15.02 7.54 0.43
N THR A 177 16.10 7.11 1.08
CA THR A 177 17.03 7.96 1.84
C THR A 177 18.48 7.71 1.43
N GLN A 178 19.30 8.76 1.54
CA GLN A 178 20.76 8.70 1.35
C GLN A 178 21.45 8.56 2.71
N GLY A 179 22.62 7.90 2.74
CA GLY A 179 23.45 7.85 3.96
C GLY A 179 23.23 6.63 4.86
N ILE A 180 22.40 5.67 4.46
CA ILE A 180 22.29 4.39 5.16
C ILE A 180 23.64 3.68 5.05
N SER A 181 24.22 3.33 6.20
CA SER A 181 25.34 2.40 6.25
C SER A 181 24.82 1.02 5.83
N ILE A 182 25.16 0.60 4.61
CA ILE A 182 24.78 -0.73 4.12
C ILE A 182 25.63 -1.76 4.89
N PRO A 183 25.01 -2.62 5.70
CA PRO A 183 25.76 -3.61 6.45
C PRO A 183 26.51 -4.59 5.54
N GLY A 184 27.69 -5.03 5.98
CA GLY A 184 28.54 -5.94 5.19
C GLY A 184 27.88 -7.27 4.84
N PHE A 185 26.87 -7.73 5.61
CA PHE A 185 26.16 -8.97 5.30
C PHE A 185 25.36 -8.91 4.00
N VAL A 186 25.02 -7.71 3.51
CA VAL A 186 24.29 -7.54 2.25
C VAL A 186 25.15 -7.96 1.04
N ARG A 187 26.48 -7.85 1.18
CA ARG A 187 27.48 -8.21 0.13
C ARG A 187 27.24 -7.49 -1.20
N LEU A 188 27.02 -6.17 -1.13
CA LEU A 188 26.96 -5.28 -2.30
C LEU A 188 28.37 -4.82 -2.67
N ASP A 189 29.16 -5.70 -3.28
CA ASP A 189 30.50 -5.39 -3.74
C ASP A 189 30.46 -4.47 -4.97
N LYS A 190 31.08 -3.28 -4.89
CA LYS A 190 31.18 -2.29 -5.99
C LYS A 190 29.83 -2.04 -6.71
N PRO A 191 28.79 -1.57 -6.00
CA PRO A 191 27.47 -1.40 -6.58
C PRO A 191 27.44 -0.22 -7.56
N SER A 192 26.71 -0.37 -8.65
CA SER A 192 26.34 0.78 -9.50
C SER A 192 25.16 1.52 -8.88
N ILE A 193 25.24 2.84 -8.79
CA ILE A 193 24.27 3.66 -8.06
C ILE A 193 23.49 4.53 -9.05
N VAL A 194 22.15 4.46 -8.97
CA VAL A 194 21.21 5.36 -9.65
C VAL A 194 20.56 6.24 -8.60
N ASN A 195 20.83 7.54 -8.63
CA ASN A 195 20.32 8.49 -7.64
C ASN A 195 19.32 9.48 -8.25
N TYR A 196 18.08 9.39 -7.77
CA TYR A 196 16.94 10.25 -8.12
C TYR A 196 16.32 10.91 -6.88
N LEU A 197 17.01 10.94 -5.74
CA LEU A 197 16.53 11.65 -4.53
C LEU A 197 16.52 13.17 -4.74
N ASP A 198 17.57 13.70 -5.37
CA ASP A 198 17.76 15.15 -5.55
C ASP A 198 17.23 15.69 -6.89
N LYS A 199 16.83 14.81 -7.80
CA LYS A 199 16.15 15.19 -9.05
C LYS A 199 14.73 15.64 -8.68
N LYS A 200 14.65 16.85 -8.11
CA LYS A 200 13.43 17.55 -7.68
C LYS A 200 12.43 17.51 -8.83
N THR A 201 11.53 16.55 -8.80
CA THR A 201 10.20 16.80 -9.33
C THR A 201 9.61 17.78 -8.33
N PRO A 202 9.37 19.06 -8.67
CA PRO A 202 8.84 20.00 -7.71
C PRO A 202 7.54 19.43 -7.17
N SER A 203 7.58 19.00 -5.90
CA SER A 203 6.40 18.52 -5.24
C SER A 203 5.40 19.67 -5.24
N LYS A 204 4.26 19.49 -5.92
CA LYS A 204 3.15 20.46 -5.87
C LYS A 204 2.43 20.44 -4.51
N LEU A 205 3.04 19.80 -3.51
CA LEU A 205 2.55 19.74 -2.15
C LEU A 205 2.55 21.14 -1.54
N THR A 206 1.36 21.58 -1.15
CA THR A 206 1.22 22.77 -0.32
C THR A 206 1.28 22.37 1.13
N ILE A 207 2.17 22.95 1.92
CA ILE A 207 2.22 22.74 3.36
C ILE A 207 1.47 23.90 4.03
N LYS A 208 0.60 23.58 4.99
CA LYS A 208 -0.16 24.56 5.78
C LYS A 208 -0.12 24.21 7.26
N THR A 209 -0.07 25.22 8.10
CA THR A 209 -0.13 25.04 9.56
C THR A 209 -1.53 25.38 10.05
N VAL A 210 -2.06 24.54 10.94
CA VAL A 210 -3.32 24.76 11.66
C VAL A 210 -2.99 24.84 13.13
N VAL A 211 -3.20 26.02 13.72
CA VAL A 211 -2.83 26.28 15.12
C VAL A 211 -4.00 25.91 16.03
N SER A 212 -3.72 25.02 16.97
CA SER A 212 -4.62 24.65 18.04
C SER A 212 -4.38 25.55 19.26
N PRO A 213 -5.45 26.09 19.89
CA PRO A 213 -5.31 26.88 21.12
C PRO A 213 -4.91 26.01 22.32
N SER A 214 -5.27 24.73 22.29
CA SER A 214 -4.94 23.74 23.34
C SER A 214 -3.92 22.72 22.87
N GLN A 215 -3.17 22.16 23.83
CA GLN A 215 -2.25 21.05 23.61
C GLN A 215 -2.98 19.79 23.13
N ASN A 216 -4.21 19.54 23.61
CA ASN A 216 -5.10 18.56 23.00
C ASN A 216 -5.64 19.15 21.68
N LYS A 217 -5.29 18.53 20.56
CA LYS A 217 -5.57 19.05 19.20
C LYS A 217 -6.83 18.45 18.57
N LEU A 218 -7.60 17.64 19.32
CA LEU A 218 -8.75 16.90 18.79
C LEU A 218 -9.86 17.80 18.23
N LYS A 219 -10.20 18.88 18.94
CA LYS A 219 -11.21 19.84 18.46
C LYS A 219 -10.77 20.49 17.14
N THR A 220 -9.53 20.98 17.11
CA THR A 220 -8.91 21.58 15.92
C THR A 220 -8.84 20.59 14.75
N LEU A 221 -8.60 19.30 15.02
CA LEU A 221 -8.65 18.25 14.01
C LEU A 221 -10.04 18.13 13.39
N VAL A 222 -11.09 18.14 14.20
CA VAL A 222 -12.48 18.06 13.71
C VAL A 222 -12.86 19.31 12.92
N ASP A 223 -12.49 20.50 13.40
CA ASP A 223 -12.71 21.75 12.68
C ASP A 223 -12.02 21.74 11.30
N LEU A 224 -10.79 21.22 11.24
CA LEU A 224 -10.08 21.03 9.98
C LEU A 224 -10.76 19.99 9.09
N VAL A 225 -11.17 18.84 9.62
CA VAL A 225 -11.87 17.81 8.84
C VAL A 225 -13.16 18.35 8.23
N HIS A 226 -13.96 19.10 8.99
CA HIS A 226 -15.15 19.76 8.47
C HIS A 226 -14.81 20.80 7.38
N HIS A 227 -13.74 21.57 7.57
CA HIS A 227 -13.25 22.52 6.57
C HIS A 227 -12.84 21.84 5.25
N LEU A 228 -12.25 20.64 5.33
CA LEU A 228 -11.82 19.86 4.17
C LEU A 228 -12.98 19.12 3.48
N GLY A 229 -14.08 18.90 4.21
CA GLY A 229 -15.25 18.18 3.73
C GLY A 229 -14.96 16.70 3.44
N ASN A 230 -15.71 16.12 2.50
CA ASN A 230 -15.69 14.68 2.21
C ASN A 230 -14.55 14.26 1.26
N ALA A 231 -13.38 14.89 1.36
CA ALA A 231 -12.22 14.57 0.54
C ALA A 231 -11.37 13.46 1.19
N PRO A 232 -10.77 12.53 0.41
CA PRO A 232 -9.98 11.45 0.97
C PRO A 232 -8.63 11.94 1.51
N GLY A 233 -8.31 11.55 2.74
CA GLY A 233 -7.05 11.93 3.39
C GLY A 233 -6.62 11.01 4.53
N ILE A 234 -5.37 11.15 4.95
CA ILE A 234 -4.78 10.42 6.08
C ILE A 234 -4.55 11.36 7.24
N VAL A 235 -4.88 10.91 8.45
CA VAL A 235 -4.47 11.52 9.73
C VAL A 235 -3.36 10.68 10.33
N PHE A 236 -2.13 11.21 10.37
CA PHE A 236 -0.99 10.52 10.94
C PHE A 236 -0.85 10.79 12.44
N CYS A 237 -0.74 9.69 13.18
CA CYS A 237 -0.36 9.66 14.58
C CYS A 237 0.97 8.88 14.72
N ASN A 238 1.78 9.22 15.71
CA ASN A 238 3.03 8.53 15.99
C ASN A 238 2.78 7.23 16.77
N LEU A 239 1.82 7.26 17.70
CA LEU A 239 1.53 6.16 18.62
C LEU A 239 0.15 5.54 18.38
N ARG A 240 0.00 4.28 18.80
CA ARG A 240 -1.27 3.54 18.73
C ARG A 240 -2.34 4.17 19.62
N ASP A 241 -1.97 4.60 20.82
CA ASP A 241 -2.94 5.15 21.77
C ASP A 241 -3.54 6.46 21.23
N SER A 242 -2.74 7.26 20.53
CA SER A 242 -3.21 8.44 19.80
C SER A 242 -4.23 8.08 18.71
N ILE A 243 -4.06 6.96 17.99
CA ILE A 243 -5.07 6.47 17.03
C ILE A 243 -6.39 6.18 17.74
N ASN A 244 -6.34 5.49 18.88
CA ASN A 244 -7.56 5.15 19.64
C ASN A 244 -8.27 6.41 20.15
N GLU A 245 -7.52 7.38 20.66
CA GLU A 245 -8.06 8.66 21.15
C GLU A 245 -8.71 9.46 20.01
N VAL A 246 -7.99 9.62 18.89
CA VAL A 246 -8.51 10.29 17.69
C VAL A 246 -9.76 9.58 17.17
N SER A 247 -9.73 8.24 17.07
CA SER A 247 -10.85 7.45 16.59
C SER A 247 -12.09 7.61 17.47
N ALA A 248 -11.93 7.49 18.79
CA ALA A 248 -13.03 7.68 19.74
C ALA A 248 -13.63 9.09 19.65
N TYR A 249 -12.79 10.11 19.43
CA TYR A 249 -13.27 11.48 19.25
C TYR A 249 -14.02 11.68 17.92
N LEU A 250 -13.50 11.17 16.80
CA LEU A 250 -14.16 11.23 15.50
C LEU A 250 -15.50 10.48 15.51
N ASN A 251 -15.59 9.33 16.17
CA ASN A 251 -16.84 8.59 16.35
C ASN A 251 -17.90 9.42 17.10
N ARG A 252 -17.51 10.11 18.19
CA ARG A 252 -18.41 11.01 18.93
C ARG A 252 -18.92 12.18 18.10
N GLN A 253 -18.19 12.57 17.06
CA GLN A 253 -18.57 13.63 16.12
C GLN A 253 -19.28 13.08 14.87
N ASN A 254 -19.61 11.79 14.83
CA ASN A 254 -20.22 11.10 13.68
C ASN A 254 -19.39 11.24 12.38
N ILE A 255 -18.05 11.29 12.50
CA ILE A 255 -17.15 11.36 11.36
C ILE A 255 -16.70 9.94 11.01
N SER A 256 -17.10 9.46 9.83
CA SER A 256 -16.67 8.17 9.29
C SER A 256 -15.17 8.15 9.02
N HIS A 257 -14.50 7.16 9.59
CA HIS A 257 -13.06 6.96 9.44
C HIS A 257 -12.71 5.48 9.60
N ALA A 258 -11.55 5.10 9.09
CA ALA A 258 -10.96 3.79 9.31
C ALA A 258 -9.64 3.94 10.08
N CYS A 259 -9.33 3.03 10.98
CA CYS A 259 -8.04 2.96 11.65
C CYS A 259 -7.09 2.03 10.90
N PHE A 260 -5.80 2.33 10.93
CA PHE A 260 -4.78 1.50 10.31
C PHE A 260 -3.49 1.48 11.14
N SER A 261 -3.27 0.39 11.90
CA SER A 261 -2.13 0.25 12.81
C SER A 261 -1.49 -1.13 12.76
N GLY A 262 -0.21 -1.21 13.17
CA GLY A 262 0.63 -2.41 13.20
C GLY A 262 0.01 -3.63 13.90
N VAL A 263 -0.81 -3.41 14.92
CA VAL A 263 -1.35 -4.45 15.81
C VAL A 263 -2.68 -5.04 15.30
N MET A 264 -3.33 -4.37 14.34
CA MET A 264 -4.58 -4.87 13.77
C MET A 264 -4.38 -6.24 13.11
N GLU A 265 -5.40 -7.10 13.21
CA GLU A 265 -5.44 -8.32 12.45
C GLU A 265 -5.40 -8.01 10.95
N GLN A 266 -4.79 -8.91 10.17
CA GLN A 266 -4.62 -8.69 8.73
C GLN A 266 -5.96 -8.48 8.02
N LYS A 267 -7.00 -9.19 8.46
CA LYS A 267 -8.35 -9.07 7.91
C LYS A 267 -8.92 -7.67 8.10
N ASP A 268 -8.72 -7.06 9.27
CA ASP A 268 -9.26 -5.74 9.58
C ASP A 268 -8.44 -4.63 8.91
N ARG A 269 -7.12 -4.82 8.77
CA ARG A 269 -6.27 -3.96 7.92
C ARG A 269 -6.78 -3.94 6.48
N GLU A 270 -7.05 -5.10 5.90
CA GLU A 270 -7.59 -5.19 4.54
C GLU A 270 -8.95 -4.48 4.43
N ARG A 271 -9.86 -4.70 5.39
CA ARG A 271 -11.17 -4.05 5.43
C ARG A 271 -11.07 -2.53 5.53
N ALA A 272 -10.20 -2.00 6.38
CA ALA A 272 -9.96 -0.57 6.51
C ALA A 272 -9.52 0.06 5.18
N LEU A 273 -8.58 -0.58 4.47
CA LEU A 273 -8.13 -0.11 3.14
C LEU A 273 -9.22 -0.24 2.08
N ILE A 274 -10.05 -1.29 2.12
CA ILE A 274 -11.18 -1.45 1.20
C ILE A 274 -12.22 -0.35 1.42
N LYS A 275 -12.61 -0.08 2.68
CA LYS A 275 -13.54 1.01 3.03
C LYS A 275 -13.00 2.35 2.53
N PHE A 276 -11.71 2.58 2.69
CA PHE A 276 -11.04 3.79 2.22
C PHE A 276 -11.07 3.90 0.68
N ARG A 277 -10.65 2.85 -0.04
CA ARG A 277 -10.69 2.81 -1.52
C ARG A 277 -12.09 2.99 -2.09
N ASN A 278 -13.09 2.42 -1.42
CA ASN A 278 -14.49 2.49 -1.84
C ASN A 278 -15.16 3.81 -1.45
N GLY A 279 -14.51 4.65 -0.64
CA GLY A 279 -15.06 5.92 -0.16
C GLY A 279 -16.09 5.78 0.96
N SER A 280 -16.24 4.59 1.54
CA SER A 280 -17.03 4.35 2.76
C SER A 280 -16.37 4.91 4.01
N SER A 281 -15.09 5.22 3.93
CA SER A 281 -14.41 6.08 4.90
C SER A 281 -13.50 7.01 4.13
N GLN A 282 -13.67 8.32 4.27
CA GLN A 282 -12.78 9.31 3.62
C GLN A 282 -11.53 9.61 4.44
N ILE A 283 -11.49 9.18 5.69
CA ILE A 283 -10.37 9.43 6.60
C ILE A 283 -9.76 8.09 7.00
N LEU A 284 -8.44 7.98 6.85
CA LEU A 284 -7.65 6.89 7.42
C LEU A 284 -6.79 7.44 8.55
N VAL A 285 -6.98 6.96 9.77
CA VAL A 285 -6.15 7.31 10.94
C VAL A 285 -5.07 6.24 11.09
N ALA A 286 -3.80 6.62 10.90
CA ALA A 286 -2.73 5.64 10.73
C ALA A 286 -1.41 6.02 11.42
N THR A 287 -0.58 5.02 11.73
CA THR A 287 0.84 5.23 12.07
C THR A 287 1.74 5.13 10.85
N ASP A 288 2.94 5.70 10.94
CA ASP A 288 3.96 5.61 9.88
C ASP A 288 4.26 4.19 9.45
N LEU A 289 4.47 3.30 10.42
CA LEU A 289 4.84 1.91 10.15
C LEU A 289 3.72 1.19 9.39
N ALA A 290 2.47 1.46 9.76
CA ALA A 290 1.34 0.84 9.13
C ALA A 290 1.12 1.40 7.71
N ALA A 291 1.19 2.71 7.52
CA ALA A 291 0.89 3.33 6.21
C ALA A 291 1.95 3.09 5.10
N ARG A 292 2.99 2.28 5.32
CA ARG A 292 3.99 1.96 4.29
C ARG A 292 3.51 0.88 3.33
N GLY A 293 3.71 1.12 2.04
CA GLY A 293 3.27 0.19 0.98
C GLY A 293 1.75 0.02 0.88
N ILE A 294 0.96 0.89 1.52
CA ILE A 294 -0.49 0.83 1.37
C ILE A 294 -0.88 1.24 -0.05
N ASP A 295 -1.64 0.38 -0.71
CA ASP A 295 -2.26 0.68 -1.99
C ASP A 295 -3.59 1.40 -1.76
N ILE A 296 -3.51 2.73 -1.78
CA ILE A 296 -4.63 3.64 -1.63
C ILE A 296 -4.70 4.60 -2.81
N PRO A 297 -5.90 5.14 -3.10
CA PRO A 297 -6.07 6.15 -4.14
C PRO A 297 -5.29 7.41 -3.79
N GLU A 298 -5.13 8.27 -4.78
CA GLU A 298 -4.48 9.56 -4.59
C GLU A 298 -5.17 10.40 -3.51
N LEU A 299 -4.42 10.82 -2.49
CA LEU A 299 -4.92 11.61 -1.37
C LEU A 299 -5.04 13.09 -1.74
N LYS A 300 -6.11 13.74 -1.28
CA LYS A 300 -6.26 15.20 -1.40
C LYS A 300 -5.54 15.96 -0.30
N PHE A 301 -5.45 15.35 0.88
CA PHE A 301 -4.74 15.93 1.99
C PHE A 301 -4.08 14.89 2.88
N ILE A 302 -3.10 15.36 3.64
CA ILE A 302 -2.51 14.66 4.76
C ILE A 302 -2.60 15.58 5.98
N ILE A 303 -2.97 15.03 7.13
CA ILE A 303 -2.99 15.73 8.40
C ILE A 303 -1.94 15.09 9.30
N HIS A 304 -0.92 15.85 9.67
CA HIS A 304 -0.01 15.49 10.75
C HIS A 304 -0.66 15.90 12.08
N TYR A 305 -1.42 14.98 12.69
CA TYR A 305 -1.93 15.19 14.05
C TYR A 305 -0.77 15.23 15.04
N GLU A 306 0.19 14.33 14.86
CA GLU A 306 1.49 14.37 15.52
C GLU A 306 2.58 14.46 14.44
N LEU A 307 3.60 15.29 14.65
CA LEU A 307 4.72 15.40 13.71
C LEU A 307 5.68 14.22 13.87
N PRO A 308 6.29 13.73 12.78
CA PRO A 308 7.37 12.76 12.87
C PRO A 308 8.61 13.40 13.50
N ARG A 309 9.51 12.57 14.02
CA ARG A 309 10.75 13.06 14.66
C ARG A 309 11.83 13.46 13.66
N HIS A 310 11.82 12.84 12.49
CA HIS A 310 12.86 12.97 11.47
C HIS A 310 12.28 13.46 10.14
N GLU A 311 13.10 14.17 9.35
CA GLU A 311 12.70 14.76 8.06
C GLU A 311 12.33 13.66 7.04
N GLU A 312 13.03 12.54 7.05
CA GLU A 312 12.81 11.43 6.14
C GLU A 312 11.40 10.84 6.31
N GLU A 313 10.95 10.67 7.55
CA GLU A 313 9.57 10.25 7.86
C GLU A 313 8.54 11.27 7.38
N PHE A 314 8.83 12.57 7.51
CA PHE A 314 7.98 13.63 6.99
C PHE A 314 7.85 13.57 5.47
N ILE A 315 8.96 13.38 4.75
CA ILE A 315 8.97 13.18 3.30
C ILE A 315 8.17 11.92 2.93
N HIS A 316 8.33 10.83 3.68
CA HIS A 316 7.61 9.57 3.43
C HIS A 316 6.10 9.66 3.62
N ARG A 317 5.64 10.32 4.70
CA ARG A 317 4.22 10.62 4.91
C ARG A 317 3.68 11.39 3.72
N ASN A 318 4.38 12.47 3.37
CA ASN A 318 3.99 13.37 2.31
C ASN A 318 4.09 12.77 0.90
N GLY A 319 4.90 11.74 0.69
CA GLY A 319 4.92 10.97 -0.56
C GLY A 319 3.63 10.17 -0.83
N ARG A 320 2.71 10.08 0.14
CA ARG A 320 1.38 9.46 -0.03
C ARG A 320 0.37 10.41 -0.68
N THR A 321 0.66 11.72 -0.69
CA THR A 321 -0.07 12.76 -1.43
C THR A 321 0.81 13.27 -2.57
N ALA A 322 0.25 13.84 -3.63
CA ALA A 322 1.02 14.37 -4.76
C ALA A 322 1.95 13.34 -5.46
N ARG A 323 1.43 12.17 -5.84
CA ARG A 323 2.13 11.27 -6.78
C ARG A 323 2.28 11.99 -8.13
N VAL A 324 3.50 12.02 -8.69
CA VAL A 324 4.02 12.54 -10.00
C VAL A 324 3.29 13.67 -10.75
N ASN A 325 1.97 13.85 -10.67
CA ASN A 325 1.21 14.89 -11.37
C ASN A 325 0.13 15.62 -10.54
N SER A 326 -0.06 15.31 -9.26
CA SER A 326 -1.21 15.83 -8.50
C SER A 326 -0.91 16.91 -7.45
N LYS A 327 -1.90 17.78 -7.20
CA LYS A 327 -1.87 18.81 -6.14
C LYS A 327 -2.48 18.21 -4.87
N GLY A 328 -1.74 18.22 -3.78
CA GLY A 328 -2.23 17.83 -2.45
C GLY A 328 -1.78 18.82 -1.38
N THR A 329 -2.43 18.79 -0.22
CA THR A 329 -2.10 19.68 0.89
C THR A 329 -1.73 18.89 2.15
N ALA A 330 -0.56 19.17 2.71
CA ALA A 330 -0.15 18.66 4.02
C ALA A 330 -0.52 19.71 5.08
N TYR A 331 -1.36 19.31 6.03
CA TYR A 331 -1.75 20.12 7.18
C TYR A 331 -0.98 19.67 8.41
N ILE A 332 -0.36 20.62 9.09
CA ILE A 332 0.36 20.38 10.34
C ILE A 332 -0.48 20.93 11.48
N LEU A 333 -0.95 20.06 12.36
CA LEU A 333 -1.63 20.48 13.59
C LEU A 333 -0.59 20.70 14.66
N LYS A 334 -0.46 21.95 15.09
CA LYS A 334 0.45 22.32 16.17
C LYS A 334 -0.29 23.05 17.26
N TRP A 335 0.15 22.90 18.50
CA TRP A 335 -0.29 23.78 19.57
C TRP A 335 0.36 25.16 19.40
N GLU A 336 -0.32 26.25 19.81
CA GLU A 336 0.19 27.63 19.70
C GLU A 336 1.59 27.81 20.33
N ARG A 337 1.89 27.06 21.40
CA ARG A 337 3.17 27.11 22.12
C ARG A 337 4.19 26.07 21.66
N GLU A 338 3.84 25.27 20.66
CA GLU A 338 4.71 24.23 20.08
C GLU A 338 5.55 24.84 18.94
N SER A 339 6.87 24.66 19.03
CA SER A 339 7.80 24.97 17.95
C SER A 339 7.73 23.89 16.87
N LEU A 340 7.93 24.31 15.62
CA LEU A 340 8.05 23.36 14.51
C LEU A 340 9.51 22.87 14.41
N PRO A 341 9.74 21.61 14.02
CA PRO A 341 11.06 21.12 13.67
C PRO A 341 11.73 21.96 12.58
N GLU A 342 13.07 22.02 12.58
CA GLU A 342 13.85 22.86 11.65
C GLU A 342 13.64 22.52 10.17
N PHE A 343 13.29 21.26 9.85
CA PHE A 343 13.00 20.83 8.49
C PHE A 343 11.67 21.36 7.93
N ILE A 344 10.82 21.97 8.78
CA ILE A 344 9.54 22.57 8.38
C ILE A 344 9.71 24.09 8.29
N LYS A 345 10.03 24.59 7.10
CA LYS A 345 10.26 26.02 6.82
C LYS A 345 9.13 26.64 6.00
N ASP A 346 8.94 27.95 6.16
CA ASP A 346 8.09 28.81 5.30
C ASP A 346 6.62 28.35 5.13
N VAL A 347 6.00 27.89 6.22
CA VAL A 347 4.63 27.37 6.17
C VAL A 347 3.59 28.48 6.39
N LYS A 348 2.61 28.57 5.49
CA LYS A 348 1.47 29.48 5.64
C LYS A 348 0.48 28.93 6.67
N GLY A 349 0.16 29.74 7.68
CA GLY A 349 -0.91 29.45 8.62
C GLY A 349 -2.28 29.56 7.93
N ILE A 350 -3.22 28.69 8.30
CA ILE A 350 -4.63 28.88 8.01
C ILE A 350 -5.43 28.93 9.30
N ASP A 351 -6.42 29.82 9.31
CA ASP A 351 -7.42 29.83 10.34
C ASP A 351 -8.63 28.99 9.89
N VAL A 352 -8.87 27.90 10.61
CA VAL A 352 -10.05 27.03 10.41
C VAL A 352 -11.18 27.41 11.37
N SER A 353 -10.92 28.23 12.39
CA SER A 353 -11.89 28.58 13.43
C SER A 353 -12.99 29.52 12.92
N SER A 354 -12.66 30.45 12.01
CA SER A 354 -13.57 31.48 11.50
C SER A 354 -14.66 30.99 10.54
N LYS A 355 -14.55 29.78 9.98
CA LYS A 355 -15.60 29.17 9.12
C LYS A 355 -16.56 28.23 9.84
N SER A 356 -16.35 27.97 11.14
CA SER A 356 -17.30 27.21 11.97
C SER A 356 -18.69 27.87 12.07
N SER A 357 -18.78 29.19 11.80
CA SER A 357 -20.01 29.98 11.81
C SER A 357 -20.90 29.77 10.57
N GLN A 358 -20.35 29.22 9.48
CA GLN A 358 -21.17 28.67 8.39
C GLN A 358 -21.24 27.17 8.64
N LYS A 359 -22.41 26.67 9.06
CA LYS A 359 -22.72 25.23 9.05
C LYS A 359 -22.58 24.73 7.61
N ILE A 360 -21.36 24.43 7.17
CA ILE A 360 -21.14 23.56 6.03
C ILE A 360 -21.57 22.21 6.57
N GLU A 361 -22.81 21.82 6.31
CA GLU A 361 -23.24 20.45 6.60
C GLU A 361 -22.22 19.53 5.92
N PRO A 362 -21.54 18.66 6.68
CA PRO A 362 -20.60 17.74 6.09
C PRO A 362 -21.37 16.97 5.01
N LYS A 363 -20.89 17.02 3.75
CA LYS A 363 -21.52 16.27 2.67
C LYS A 363 -21.62 14.82 3.15
N PRO A 364 -22.83 14.24 3.21
CA PRO A 364 -23.01 12.91 3.77
C PRO A 364 -22.18 11.92 2.98
N GLN A 365 -21.63 10.93 3.68
CA GLN A 365 -20.96 9.81 3.07
C GLN A 365 -21.89 9.19 2.02
N TYR A 366 -21.49 9.23 0.76
CA TYR A 366 -22.32 8.68 -0.31
C TYR A 366 -22.13 7.18 -0.46
N TRP A 367 -20.92 6.65 -0.26
CA TRP A 367 -20.61 5.25 -0.51
C TRP A 367 -20.69 4.40 0.76
N GLU A 368 -21.21 3.19 0.65
CA GLU A 368 -21.14 2.14 1.65
C GLU A 368 -20.55 0.87 1.02
N THR A 369 -19.76 0.13 1.78
CA THR A 369 -19.11 -1.09 1.30
C THR A 369 -19.89 -2.29 1.77
N LEU A 370 -20.36 -3.10 0.82
CA LEU A 370 -20.93 -4.40 1.13
C LEU A 370 -19.88 -5.51 0.99
N PHE A 371 -19.93 -6.47 1.90
CA PHE A 371 -19.22 -7.74 1.82
C PHE A 371 -20.09 -8.78 1.12
N ILE A 372 -19.47 -9.59 0.24
CA ILE A 372 -20.09 -10.72 -0.45
C ILE A 372 -19.28 -11.97 -0.16
N SER A 373 -19.91 -13.02 0.35
CA SER A 373 -19.24 -14.26 0.78
C SER A 373 -18.70 -15.16 -0.35
N GLY A 374 -18.72 -14.71 -1.61
CA GLY A 374 -18.27 -15.46 -2.79
C GLY A 374 -17.14 -14.74 -3.53
N GLY A 375 -16.17 -15.51 -4.05
CA GLY A 375 -14.98 -14.98 -4.71
C GLY A 375 -14.52 -15.77 -5.94
N ARG A 376 -13.28 -15.54 -6.39
CA ARG A 376 -12.71 -16.17 -7.60
C ARG A 376 -12.72 -17.69 -7.57
N LYS A 377 -12.48 -18.32 -6.42
CA LYS A 377 -12.50 -19.78 -6.29
C LYS A 377 -13.88 -20.38 -6.57
N ASP A 378 -14.93 -19.57 -6.38
CA ASP A 378 -16.31 -19.94 -6.69
C ASP A 378 -16.67 -19.67 -8.16
N LYS A 379 -15.69 -19.34 -9.00
CA LYS A 379 -15.83 -18.92 -10.41
C LYS A 379 -16.68 -17.66 -10.60
N ILE A 380 -16.75 -16.82 -9.57
CA ILE A 380 -17.41 -15.52 -9.62
C ILE A 380 -16.43 -14.50 -10.23
N SER A 381 -16.90 -13.74 -11.22
CA SER A 381 -16.18 -12.62 -11.82
C SER A 381 -16.75 -11.28 -11.35
N LYS A 382 -16.02 -10.18 -11.60
CA LYS A 382 -16.54 -8.82 -11.33
C LYS A 382 -17.82 -8.53 -12.13
N GLY A 383 -17.92 -9.04 -13.36
CA GLY A 383 -19.10 -8.88 -14.21
C GLY A 383 -20.34 -9.60 -13.67
N ASP A 384 -20.16 -10.74 -13.00
CA ASP A 384 -21.27 -11.45 -12.36
C ASP A 384 -21.83 -10.65 -11.18
N ILE A 385 -20.96 -10.08 -10.35
CA ILE A 385 -21.35 -9.21 -9.24
C ILE A 385 -22.07 -7.97 -9.77
N ALA A 386 -21.49 -7.29 -10.77
CA ALA A 386 -22.15 -6.13 -11.39
C ALA A 386 -23.53 -6.49 -11.96
N GLY A 387 -23.64 -7.64 -12.63
CA GLY A 387 -24.91 -8.14 -13.14
C GLY A 387 -25.96 -8.38 -12.06
N LEU A 388 -25.56 -8.89 -10.89
CA LEU A 388 -26.46 -9.08 -9.74
C LEU A 388 -27.03 -7.73 -9.27
N PHE A 389 -26.16 -6.75 -9.04
CA PHE A 389 -26.55 -5.43 -8.53
C PHE A 389 -27.36 -4.61 -9.54
N PHE A 390 -27.09 -4.72 -10.85
CA PHE A 390 -27.90 -4.06 -11.86
C PHE A 390 -29.25 -4.74 -12.07
N LYS A 391 -29.28 -6.06 -12.29
CA LYS A 391 -30.51 -6.75 -12.69
C LYS A 391 -31.46 -7.03 -11.53
N GLN A 392 -30.92 -7.48 -10.40
CA GLN A 392 -31.73 -7.78 -9.22
C GLN A 392 -31.73 -6.60 -8.24
N GLY A 393 -30.60 -5.91 -8.10
CA GLY A 393 -30.49 -4.75 -7.21
C GLY A 393 -31.21 -3.53 -7.76
N GLY A 394 -31.37 -3.41 -9.08
CA GLY A 394 -31.97 -2.25 -9.71
C GLY A 394 -31.07 -1.02 -9.72
N LEU A 395 -29.76 -1.20 -9.52
CA LEU A 395 -28.80 -0.09 -9.56
C LEU A 395 -28.53 0.36 -11.00
N ASN A 396 -28.20 1.63 -11.13
CA ASN A 396 -27.66 2.22 -12.36
C ASN A 396 -26.13 2.22 -12.33
N LYS A 397 -25.49 2.49 -13.47
CA LYS A 397 -24.01 2.50 -13.59
C LYS A 397 -23.33 3.44 -12.59
N ASP A 398 -23.93 4.60 -12.31
CA ASP A 398 -23.38 5.61 -11.40
C ASP A 398 -23.55 5.25 -9.92
N GLN A 399 -24.36 4.24 -9.62
CA GLN A 399 -24.62 3.75 -8.26
C GLN A 399 -23.83 2.48 -7.94
N LEU A 400 -23.02 1.97 -8.87
CA LEU A 400 -22.15 0.83 -8.61
C LEU A 400 -20.70 1.30 -8.66
N GLY A 401 -20.08 1.39 -7.48
CA GLY A 401 -18.69 1.78 -7.37
C GLY A 401 -17.73 0.61 -7.57
N ASN A 402 -16.55 0.71 -6.98
CA ASN A 402 -15.49 -0.28 -7.14
C ASN A 402 -15.91 -1.68 -6.66
N ILE A 403 -15.59 -2.69 -7.45
CA ILE A 403 -15.74 -4.11 -7.09
C ILE A 403 -14.36 -4.71 -6.87
N GLU A 404 -14.07 -5.07 -5.62
CA GLU A 404 -12.85 -5.75 -5.23
C GLU A 404 -13.11 -7.25 -5.05
N LEU A 405 -12.57 -8.05 -5.97
CA LEU A 405 -12.79 -9.49 -5.99
C LEU A 405 -11.58 -10.23 -5.43
N LYS A 406 -11.78 -10.95 -4.33
CA LYS A 406 -10.76 -11.77 -3.65
C LYS A 406 -10.92 -13.26 -3.99
N PRO A 407 -10.00 -14.14 -3.57
CA PRO A 407 -10.15 -15.58 -3.80
C PRO A 407 -11.43 -16.17 -3.21
N ASP A 408 -11.78 -15.79 -1.98
CA ASP A 408 -12.86 -16.42 -1.21
C ASP A 408 -14.07 -15.50 -0.97
N CYS A 409 -13.96 -14.21 -1.30
CA CYS A 409 -15.00 -13.20 -1.09
C CYS A 409 -14.91 -12.05 -2.12
N ALA A 410 -15.83 -11.10 -2.03
CA ALA A 410 -15.77 -9.85 -2.77
C ALA A 410 -16.32 -8.68 -1.94
N PHE A 411 -16.00 -7.46 -2.37
CA PHE A 411 -16.47 -6.22 -1.78
C PHE A 411 -16.97 -5.29 -2.88
N VAL A 412 -18.03 -4.55 -2.61
CA VAL A 412 -18.64 -3.64 -3.58
C VAL A 412 -19.07 -2.35 -2.92
N ALA A 413 -18.77 -1.22 -3.57
CA ALA A 413 -19.24 0.10 -3.14
C ALA A 413 -20.60 0.42 -3.77
N ILE A 414 -21.54 0.90 -2.96
CA ILE A 414 -22.91 1.29 -3.36
C ILE A 414 -23.34 2.57 -2.61
N PRO A 415 -24.45 3.24 -3.00
CA PRO A 415 -25.00 4.33 -2.22
C PRO A 415 -25.39 3.90 -0.81
N LEU A 416 -24.97 4.66 0.20
CA LEU A 416 -25.29 4.43 1.61
C LEU A 416 -26.80 4.32 1.84
N SER A 417 -27.58 5.18 1.18
CA SER A 417 -29.04 5.20 1.28
C SER A 417 -29.74 3.93 0.75
N LEU A 418 -29.03 3.10 -0.03
CA LEU A 418 -29.58 1.87 -0.62
C LEU A 418 -29.02 0.60 0.05
N ALA A 419 -28.13 0.75 1.04
CA ALA A 419 -27.37 -0.38 1.56
C ALA A 419 -28.25 -1.44 2.22
N ASP A 420 -29.13 -1.05 3.13
CA ASP A 420 -30.00 -1.98 3.85
C ASP A 420 -30.98 -2.69 2.90
N GLU A 421 -31.63 -1.93 1.99
CA GLU A 421 -32.53 -2.49 0.97
C GLU A 421 -31.81 -3.53 0.10
N LEU A 422 -30.61 -3.22 -0.39
CA LEU A 422 -29.83 -4.12 -1.23
C LEU A 422 -29.35 -5.36 -0.47
N VAL A 423 -28.99 -5.22 0.80
CA VAL A 423 -28.63 -6.36 1.66
C VAL A 423 -29.82 -7.30 1.80
N GLU A 424 -31.01 -6.79 2.12
CA GLU A 424 -32.22 -7.62 2.24
C GLU A 424 -32.59 -8.30 0.93
N LYS A 425 -32.54 -7.55 -0.18
CA LYS A 425 -32.97 -8.02 -1.50
C LYS A 425 -32.01 -9.01 -2.14
N LEU A 426 -30.70 -8.82 -1.97
CA LEU A 426 -29.66 -9.57 -2.70
C LEU A 426 -28.97 -10.64 -1.87
N SER A 427 -29.04 -10.58 -0.54
CA SER A 427 -28.52 -11.66 0.29
C SER A 427 -29.27 -12.95 -0.01
N ASN A 428 -28.60 -14.10 0.09
CA ASN A 428 -29.12 -15.41 -0.29
C ASN A 428 -29.38 -15.64 -1.79
N SER A 429 -29.06 -14.68 -2.66
CA SER A 429 -29.07 -14.87 -4.11
C SER A 429 -28.00 -15.86 -4.57
N ARG A 430 -28.20 -16.45 -5.75
CA ARG A 430 -27.19 -17.32 -6.40
C ARG A 430 -26.35 -16.51 -7.37
N LEU A 431 -25.04 -16.50 -7.13
CA LEU A 431 -24.01 -16.07 -8.08
C LEU A 431 -23.30 -17.33 -8.61
N LYS A 432 -23.52 -17.63 -9.90
CA LYS A 432 -23.10 -18.90 -10.52
C LYS A 432 -23.66 -20.10 -9.71
N LYS A 433 -22.78 -20.95 -9.19
CA LYS A 433 -23.15 -22.14 -8.40
C LYS A 433 -23.20 -21.87 -6.89
N LYS A 434 -22.82 -20.67 -6.44
CA LYS A 434 -22.72 -20.34 -5.02
C LYS A 434 -23.89 -19.47 -4.58
N LYS A 435 -24.51 -19.86 -3.46
CA LYS A 435 -25.40 -18.98 -2.71
C LYS A 435 -24.54 -18.01 -1.90
N VAL A 436 -24.72 -16.71 -2.08
CA VAL A 436 -23.90 -15.69 -1.42
C VAL A 436 -24.67 -15.05 -0.27
N ARG A 437 -23.94 -14.73 0.81
CA ARG A 437 -24.40 -13.83 1.86
C ARG A 437 -23.84 -12.44 1.57
N ILE A 438 -24.70 -11.44 1.64
CA ILE A 438 -24.34 -10.03 1.48
C ILE A 438 -24.63 -9.32 2.81
N THR A 439 -23.69 -8.51 3.28
CA THR A 439 -23.84 -7.71 4.52
C THR A 439 -23.13 -6.37 4.34
N VAL A 440 -23.56 -5.35 5.08
CA VAL A 440 -22.73 -4.14 5.25
C VAL A 440 -21.39 -4.55 5.87
N LEU A 441 -20.30 -3.96 5.40
CA LEU A 441 -18.99 -4.19 5.98
C LEU A 441 -18.89 -3.38 7.28
N GLU A 442 -19.12 -4.04 8.41
CA GLU A 442 -18.93 -3.43 9.73
C GLU A 442 -17.47 -3.00 9.96
N SER A 443 -17.30 -2.03 10.86
CA SER A 443 -16.01 -1.42 11.23
C SER A 443 -15.17 -2.31 12.12
#